data_AF-A0A6S8C2M1-F1
#
_entry.id   AF-A0A6S8C2M1-F1
#
_cell.length_a   1.000
_cell.length_b   1.000
_cell.length_c   1.000
_cell.angle_alpha   90.00
_cell.angle_beta   90.00
_cell.angle_gamma   90.00
#
_symmetry.space_group_name_H-M   'P 1'
#
loop_
_entity.id
_entity.type
_entity.pdbx_description
1 polymer ?
#
loop_
_entity_poly.entity_id
_entity_poly.type
_entity_poly.pdbx_seq_one_letter_code
_entity_poly.pdbx_strand_id
1 'polypeptide(L)'
;MSEVRYQSEKEVIDDLLTGENFRKKFLKKKCAYTDCNAKFKLRFGQSSALIVRPQIGTFWCKDCGRLLCEKHRADHDCEVLKIALERSQKLTASEILEQVKRKEEEKIAAEEQLQKLKQAEKEAKAAHYQMWKHRRQIAAGKSTHVTNFVQRLSVQANEGQTRDQLLDLYTSCNRLNLRLWNEVTSPTSQFDYESYEKLIDNYTQIKQISGMICTVDGMPLDLTIDWLSSDSGEQP
;
A
#
# COMPACT_ATOMS: atom_id res chain seq x y z
N MET A 1 -29.75 -33.10 0.08
CA MET A 1 -29.50 -31.78 -0.55
C MET A 1 -28.90 -30.88 0.52
N SER A 2 -27.63 -30.52 0.39
CA SER A 2 -26.92 -29.61 1.31
C SER A 2 -25.86 -28.88 0.47
N GLU A 3 -26.13 -27.70 -0.08
CA GLU A 3 -26.16 -26.38 0.59
C GLU A 3 -24.77 -25.84 0.93
N VAL A 4 -23.89 -25.71 -0.07
CA VAL A 4 -22.86 -24.67 0.01
C VAL A 4 -23.09 -23.76 -1.18
N ARG A 5 -23.68 -22.60 -0.90
CA ARG A 5 -23.88 -21.50 -1.85
C ARG A 5 -22.76 -20.50 -1.62
N TYR A 6 -21.78 -20.48 -2.52
CA TYR A 6 -20.80 -19.40 -2.52
C TYR A 6 -21.45 -18.16 -3.12
N GLN A 7 -21.35 -17.04 -2.42
CA GLN A 7 -21.93 -15.75 -2.78
C GLN A 7 -21.01 -14.94 -3.69
N SER A 8 -19.70 -15.23 -3.67
CA SER A 8 -18.72 -14.57 -4.53
C SER A 8 -17.60 -15.49 -4.97
N GLU A 9 -16.95 -15.14 -6.08
CA GLU A 9 -15.75 -15.84 -6.56
C GLU A 9 -14.63 -15.81 -5.52
N LYS A 10 -14.53 -14.70 -4.79
CA LYS A 10 -13.57 -14.53 -3.70
C LYS A 10 -13.82 -15.52 -2.57
N GLU A 11 -15.07 -15.79 -2.22
CA GLU A 11 -15.42 -16.80 -1.20
C GLU A 11 -15.08 -18.22 -1.65
N VAL A 12 -15.29 -18.56 -2.94
CA VAL A 12 -14.83 -19.84 -3.51
C VAL A 12 -13.31 -19.96 -3.40
N ILE A 13 -12.59 -18.87 -3.70
CA ILE A 13 -11.13 -18.81 -3.61
C ILE A 13 -10.66 -18.92 -2.16
N ASP A 14 -11.30 -18.21 -1.23
CA ASP A 14 -10.87 -18.14 0.16
C ASP A 14 -11.17 -19.45 0.91
N ASP A 15 -12.35 -20.08 0.70
CA ASP A 15 -12.72 -21.35 1.34
C ASP A 15 -11.96 -22.55 0.76
N LEU A 16 -11.80 -22.61 -0.56
CA LEU A 16 -11.26 -23.79 -1.24
C LEU A 16 -9.78 -23.67 -1.61
N LEU A 17 -9.24 -22.45 -1.68
CA LEU A 17 -7.91 -22.18 -2.28
C LEU A 17 -6.88 -21.50 -1.38
N THR A 18 -7.17 -21.34 -0.10
CA THR A 18 -6.21 -20.93 0.92
C THR A 18 -5.30 -22.10 1.35
N GLY A 19 -3.99 -21.85 1.31
CA GLY A 19 -2.92 -22.77 1.71
C GLY A 19 -2.34 -23.65 0.59
N GLU A 20 -1.20 -24.31 0.87
CA GLU A 20 -0.43 -25.14 -0.07
C GLU A 20 -1.19 -26.38 -0.59
N ASN A 21 -2.30 -26.76 0.05
CA ASN A 21 -3.07 -27.96 -0.26
C ASN A 21 -4.36 -27.71 -1.08
N PHE A 22 -4.54 -26.52 -1.66
CA PHE A 22 -5.78 -26.19 -2.38
C PHE A 22 -6.16 -27.18 -3.48
N ARG A 23 -5.18 -27.67 -4.24
CA ARG A 23 -5.42 -28.65 -5.31
C ARG A 23 -6.08 -29.92 -4.75
N LYS A 24 -5.66 -30.40 -3.57
CA LYS A 24 -6.27 -31.57 -2.93
C LYS A 24 -7.65 -31.28 -2.35
N LYS A 25 -7.89 -30.07 -1.83
CA LYS A 25 -9.18 -29.65 -1.27
C LYS A 25 -10.25 -29.53 -2.36
N PHE A 26 -9.95 -28.81 -3.43
CA PHE A 26 -10.88 -28.58 -4.54
C PHE A 26 -11.25 -29.88 -5.28
N LEU A 27 -10.26 -30.73 -5.59
CA LEU A 27 -10.47 -32.02 -6.27
C LEU A 27 -11.28 -33.05 -5.46
N LYS A 28 -11.46 -32.82 -4.15
CA LYS A 28 -12.26 -33.68 -3.26
C LYS A 28 -13.73 -33.24 -3.17
N LYS A 29 -14.05 -31.99 -3.50
CA LYS A 29 -15.44 -31.54 -3.61
C LYS A 29 -16.09 -32.28 -4.78
N LYS A 30 -17.36 -32.66 -4.58
CA LYS A 30 -18.16 -33.32 -5.59
C LYS A 30 -19.04 -32.30 -6.31
N CYS A 31 -19.47 -32.64 -7.52
CA CYS A 31 -20.52 -31.90 -8.21
C CYS A 31 -21.76 -31.80 -7.30
N ALA A 32 -22.45 -30.66 -7.34
CA ALA A 32 -23.67 -30.44 -6.57
C ALA A 32 -24.86 -31.29 -7.06
N TYR A 33 -24.77 -31.88 -8.25
CA TYR A 33 -25.77 -32.81 -8.77
C TYR A 33 -25.65 -34.16 -8.03
N THR A 34 -26.74 -34.61 -7.37
CA THR A 34 -26.73 -35.73 -6.41
C THR A 34 -26.23 -37.05 -6.98
N ASP A 35 -26.49 -37.29 -8.26
CA ASP A 35 -26.11 -38.53 -8.94
C ASP A 35 -24.74 -38.42 -9.64
N CYS A 36 -24.12 -37.23 -9.57
CA CYS A 36 -22.82 -36.96 -10.16
C CYS A 36 -21.70 -37.04 -9.13
N ASN A 37 -21.05 -38.21 -9.05
CA ASN A 37 -19.80 -38.38 -8.29
C ASN A 37 -18.55 -37.87 -9.06
N ALA A 38 -18.72 -37.04 -10.09
CA ALA A 38 -17.59 -36.53 -10.85
C ALA A 38 -16.74 -35.58 -9.99
N LYS A 39 -15.42 -35.79 -10.02
CA LYS A 39 -14.45 -34.87 -9.47
C LYS A 39 -14.20 -33.75 -10.48
N PHE A 40 -14.06 -32.52 -10.01
CA PHE A 40 -13.66 -31.40 -10.85
C PHE A 40 -12.25 -31.67 -11.40
N LYS A 41 -12.09 -31.94 -12.69
CA LYS A 41 -10.78 -32.18 -13.33
C LYS A 41 -10.86 -31.70 -14.77
N LEU A 42 -9.99 -30.79 -15.17
CA LEU A 42 -9.75 -30.47 -16.59
C LEU A 42 -8.53 -31.27 -17.08
N ARG A 43 -8.63 -31.85 -18.27
CA ARG A 43 -7.48 -32.46 -18.96
C ARG A 43 -6.84 -31.38 -19.84
N PHE A 44 -5.57 -31.07 -19.59
CA PHE A 44 -4.78 -30.23 -20.49
C PHE A 44 -3.98 -31.14 -21.43
N GLY A 45 -4.47 -31.33 -22.66
CA GLY A 45 -3.79 -32.17 -23.65
C GLY A 45 -3.70 -33.66 -23.26
N GLN A 46 -2.63 -34.34 -23.71
CA GLN A 46 -2.36 -35.75 -23.41
C GLN A 46 -1.74 -36.00 -22.03
N SER A 47 -1.48 -34.95 -21.23
CA SER A 47 -0.85 -35.06 -19.92
C SER A 47 -1.81 -34.67 -18.78
N SER A 48 -1.43 -35.07 -17.56
CA SER A 48 -2.26 -35.25 -16.36
C SER A 48 -3.29 -34.14 -16.01
N ALA A 49 -4.38 -34.53 -15.35
CA ALA A 49 -5.44 -33.61 -14.90
C ALA A 49 -4.96 -32.56 -13.87
N LEU A 50 -5.19 -31.29 -14.17
CA LEU A 50 -4.80 -30.15 -13.34
C LEU A 50 -5.88 -29.06 -13.39
N ILE A 51 -6.08 -28.35 -12.27
CA ILE A 51 -6.94 -27.16 -12.19
C ILE A 51 -6.07 -25.99 -11.79
N VAL A 52 -6.08 -24.93 -12.60
CA VAL A 52 -5.36 -23.69 -12.33
C VAL A 52 -6.34 -22.68 -11.72
N ARG A 53 -5.89 -21.86 -10.76
CA ARG A 53 -6.74 -20.88 -10.05
C ARG A 53 -7.67 -20.05 -10.95
N PRO A 54 -7.24 -19.52 -12.11
CA PRO A 54 -8.11 -18.74 -13.00
C PRO A 54 -9.25 -19.53 -13.64
N GLN A 55 -9.18 -20.86 -13.65
CA GLN A 55 -10.20 -21.72 -14.27
C GLN A 55 -11.31 -22.08 -13.31
N ILE A 56 -11.29 -21.64 -12.06
CA ILE A 56 -12.27 -22.08 -11.05
C ILE A 56 -13.65 -21.49 -11.30
N GLY A 57 -13.70 -20.29 -11.90
CA GLY A 57 -14.93 -19.71 -12.43
C GLY A 57 -15.62 -20.58 -13.49
N THR A 58 -14.95 -21.60 -14.05
CA THR A 58 -15.56 -22.53 -15.01
C THR A 58 -16.32 -23.69 -14.36
N PHE A 59 -16.23 -23.87 -13.04
CA PHE A 59 -16.95 -24.93 -12.30
C PHE A 59 -18.01 -24.39 -11.36
N TRP A 60 -18.23 -23.08 -11.34
CA TRP A 60 -19.13 -22.40 -10.42
C TRP A 60 -20.21 -21.64 -11.19
N CYS A 61 -21.45 -21.72 -10.72
CA CYS A 61 -22.55 -20.88 -11.18
C CYS A 61 -22.67 -19.65 -10.28
N LYS A 62 -22.56 -18.46 -10.87
CA LYS A 62 -22.61 -17.17 -10.16
C LYS A 62 -23.95 -16.90 -9.49
N ASP A 63 -25.05 -17.37 -10.09
CA ASP A 63 -26.40 -17.04 -9.64
C ASP A 63 -26.91 -18.00 -8.56
N CYS A 64 -26.66 -19.31 -8.70
CA CYS A 64 -27.14 -20.30 -7.74
C CYS A 64 -26.08 -20.76 -6.73
N GLY A 65 -24.83 -20.31 -6.88
CA GLY A 65 -23.71 -20.60 -5.98
C GLY A 65 -23.22 -22.06 -6.00
N ARG A 66 -23.77 -22.93 -6.88
CA ARG A 66 -23.45 -24.37 -6.94
C ARG A 66 -22.14 -24.62 -7.71
N LEU A 67 -21.35 -25.58 -7.23
CA LEU A 67 -20.20 -26.12 -7.95
C LEU A 67 -20.64 -27.30 -8.84
N LEU A 68 -20.42 -27.19 -10.14
CA LEU A 68 -20.88 -28.13 -11.16
C LEU A 68 -19.71 -28.61 -12.00
N CYS A 69 -19.66 -29.91 -12.30
CA CYS A 69 -18.67 -30.42 -13.25
C CYS A 69 -19.00 -29.90 -14.67
N GLU A 70 -18.04 -29.99 -15.58
CA GLU A 70 -18.14 -29.40 -16.92
C GLU A 70 -19.41 -29.83 -17.68
N LYS A 71 -19.78 -31.12 -17.59
CA LYS A 71 -21.02 -31.65 -18.18
C LYS A 71 -22.28 -31.01 -17.57
N HIS A 72 -22.40 -31.05 -16.25
CA HIS A 72 -23.58 -30.50 -15.55
C HIS A 72 -23.63 -28.99 -15.53
N ARG A 73 -22.54 -28.31 -15.89
CA ARG A 73 -22.54 -26.86 -16.09
C ARG A 73 -23.11 -26.48 -17.46
N ALA A 74 -22.73 -27.22 -18.51
CA ALA A 74 -23.27 -27.00 -19.85
C ALA A 74 -24.79 -27.20 -19.88
N ASP A 75 -25.26 -28.23 -19.18
CA ASP A 75 -26.69 -28.55 -19.05
C ASP A 75 -27.31 -27.95 -17.76
N HIS A 76 -26.64 -26.95 -17.15
CA HIS A 76 -27.13 -26.38 -15.90
C HIS A 76 -28.37 -25.53 -16.12
N ASP A 77 -29.49 -26.04 -15.63
CA ASP A 77 -30.70 -25.26 -15.51
C ASP A 77 -30.75 -24.55 -14.15
N CYS A 78 -30.49 -23.25 -14.15
CA CYS A 78 -30.42 -22.46 -12.93
C CYS A 78 -31.83 -22.09 -12.44
N GLU A 79 -32.31 -22.80 -11.41
CA GLU A 79 -33.58 -22.53 -10.73
C GLU A 79 -33.73 -21.05 -10.32
N VAL A 80 -32.64 -20.40 -9.91
CA VAL A 80 -32.64 -18.98 -9.51
C VAL A 80 -32.92 -18.07 -10.71
N LEU A 81 -32.28 -18.34 -11.85
CA LEU A 81 -32.54 -17.59 -13.09
C LEU A 81 -33.95 -17.83 -13.62
N LYS A 82 -34.45 -19.07 -13.53
CA LYS A 82 -35.84 -19.40 -13.90
C LYS A 82 -36.85 -18.65 -13.05
N ILE A 83 -36.70 -18.66 -11.73
CA ILE A 83 -37.57 -17.91 -10.82
C ILE A 83 -37.47 -16.40 -11.10
N ALA A 84 -36.28 -15.88 -11.42
CA ALA A 84 -36.12 -14.48 -11.80
C ALA A 84 -36.81 -14.15 -13.13
N LEU A 85 -36.70 -15.02 -14.13
CA LEU A 85 -37.37 -14.90 -15.44
C LEU A 85 -38.89 -14.95 -15.31
N GLU A 86 -39.42 -15.89 -14.55
CA GLU A 86 -40.86 -16.02 -14.28
C GLU A 86 -41.38 -14.80 -13.50
N ARG A 87 -40.57 -14.23 -12.60
CA ARG A 87 -40.90 -12.96 -11.92
C ARG A 87 -40.84 -11.79 -12.90
N SER A 88 -39.86 -11.72 -13.79
CA SER A 88 -39.75 -10.62 -14.76
C SER A 88 -40.83 -10.67 -15.83
N GLN A 89 -41.30 -11.85 -16.21
CA GLN A 89 -42.43 -12.01 -17.13
C GLN A 89 -43.77 -11.55 -16.54
N LYS A 90 -43.85 -11.45 -15.20
CA LYS A 90 -45.03 -10.93 -14.48
C LYS A 90 -44.95 -9.42 -14.23
N LEU A 91 -43.80 -8.78 -14.48
CA LEU A 91 -43.64 -7.34 -14.33
C LEU A 91 -44.20 -6.62 -15.57
N THR A 92 -44.93 -5.55 -15.32
CA THR A 92 -45.42 -4.65 -16.37
C THR A 92 -44.27 -3.81 -16.94
N ALA A 93 -44.40 -3.36 -18.19
CA ALA A 93 -43.37 -2.55 -18.85
C ALA A 93 -43.00 -1.28 -18.07
N SER A 94 -43.95 -0.70 -17.32
CA SER A 94 -43.72 0.44 -16.43
C SER A 94 -42.84 0.10 -15.23
N GLU A 95 -43.03 -1.07 -14.61
CA GLU A 95 -42.23 -1.51 -13.45
C GLU A 95 -40.80 -1.86 -13.87
N ILE A 96 -40.60 -2.39 -15.08
CA ILE A 96 -39.27 -2.65 -15.64
C ILE A 96 -38.51 -1.34 -15.85
N LEU A 97 -39.16 -0.32 -16.42
CA LEU A 97 -38.55 1.00 -16.62
C LEU A 97 -38.17 1.67 -15.30
N GLU A 98 -39.01 1.55 -14.26
CA GLU A 98 -38.75 2.10 -12.94
C GLU A 98 -37.57 1.38 -12.24
N GLN A 99 -37.46 0.06 -12.38
CA GLN A 99 -36.31 -0.69 -11.88
C GLN A 99 -35.01 -0.34 -12.60
N VAL A 100 -35.06 -0.11 -13.92
CA VAL A 100 -33.88 0.33 -14.69
C VAL A 100 -33.42 1.70 -14.21
N LYS A 101 -34.34 2.66 -14.06
CA LYS A 101 -34.02 3.99 -13.52
C LYS A 101 -33.40 3.93 -12.13
N ARG A 102 -33.98 3.17 -11.21
CA ARG A 102 -33.40 2.98 -9.87
C ARG A 102 -32.01 2.38 -9.90
N LYS A 103 -31.76 1.37 -10.75
CA LYS A 103 -30.44 0.76 -10.89
C LYS A 103 -29.42 1.72 -11.51
N GLU A 104 -29.84 2.56 -12.45
CA GLU A 104 -28.99 3.61 -13.03
C GLU A 104 -28.64 4.67 -11.97
N GLU A 105 -29.61 5.13 -11.18
CA GLU A 105 -29.37 6.07 -10.07
C GLU A 105 -28.46 5.48 -8.99
N GLU A 106 -28.68 4.22 -8.60
CA GLU A 106 -27.83 3.48 -7.65
C GLU A 106 -26.40 3.31 -8.20
N LYS A 107 -26.26 3.05 -9.50
CA LYS A 107 -24.95 2.94 -10.16
C LYS A 107 -24.22 4.29 -10.22
N ILE A 108 -24.92 5.36 -10.57
CA ILE A 108 -24.36 6.72 -10.59
C ILE A 108 -23.91 7.12 -9.18
N ALA A 109 -24.76 6.89 -8.16
CA ALA A 109 -24.40 7.17 -6.77
C ALA A 109 -23.19 6.35 -6.29
N ALA A 110 -23.10 5.07 -6.69
CA ALA A 110 -21.95 4.22 -6.37
C ALA A 110 -20.67 4.67 -7.08
N GLU A 111 -20.75 5.09 -8.34
CA GLU A 111 -19.62 5.63 -9.10
C GLU A 111 -19.13 6.96 -8.50
N GLU A 112 -20.03 7.86 -8.10
CA GLU A 112 -19.69 9.10 -7.39
C GLU A 112 -19.02 8.83 -6.04
N GLN A 113 -19.53 7.87 -5.25
CA GLN A 113 -18.89 7.48 -4.00
C GLN A 113 -17.48 6.90 -4.23
N LEU A 114 -17.32 6.06 -5.26
CA LEU A 114 -16.01 5.50 -5.61
C LEU A 114 -15.03 6.60 -6.07
N GLN A 115 -15.49 7.59 -6.82
CA GLN A 115 -14.67 8.74 -7.21
C GLN A 115 -14.24 9.57 -5.99
N LYS A 116 -15.16 9.85 -5.05
CA LYS A 116 -14.85 10.53 -3.79
C LYS A 116 -13.81 9.77 -2.97
N LEU A 117 -13.93 8.44 -2.86
CA LEU A 117 -12.94 7.60 -2.15
C LEU A 117 -11.57 7.64 -2.85
N LYS A 118 -11.52 7.53 -4.18
CA LYS A 118 -10.27 7.64 -4.94
C LYS A 118 -9.62 9.01 -4.81
N GLN A 119 -10.43 10.07 -4.75
CA GLN A 119 -9.93 11.42 -4.55
C GLN A 119 -9.37 11.60 -3.13
N ALA A 120 -10.11 11.14 -2.11
CA ALA A 120 -9.63 11.14 -0.72
C ALA A 120 -8.31 10.35 -0.56
N GLU A 121 -8.17 9.20 -1.22
CA GLU A 121 -6.93 8.41 -1.19
C GLU A 121 -5.76 9.16 -1.85
N LYS A 122 -6.00 9.84 -2.97
CA LYS A 122 -4.99 10.68 -3.64
C LYS A 122 -4.58 11.87 -2.78
N GLU A 123 -5.55 12.55 -2.17
CA GLU A 123 -5.31 13.68 -1.27
C GLU A 123 -4.54 13.23 -0.03
N ALA A 124 -4.88 12.08 0.56
CA ALA A 124 -4.13 11.51 1.68
C ALA A 124 -2.68 11.16 1.29
N LYS A 125 -2.47 10.54 0.12
CA LYS A 125 -1.11 10.26 -0.39
C LYS A 125 -0.31 11.52 -0.65
N ALA A 126 -0.94 12.55 -1.22
CA ALA A 126 -0.30 13.84 -1.46
C ALA A 126 0.04 14.57 -0.15
N ALA A 127 -0.88 14.59 0.81
CA ALA A 127 -0.66 15.18 2.13
C ALA A 127 0.48 14.47 2.87
N HIS A 128 0.50 13.13 2.84
CA HIS A 128 1.60 12.34 3.40
C HIS A 128 2.94 12.70 2.76
N TYR A 129 3.00 12.78 1.42
CA TYR A 129 4.21 13.18 0.70
C TYR A 129 4.67 14.60 1.06
N GLN A 130 3.76 15.56 1.17
CA GLN A 130 4.10 16.94 1.55
C GLN A 130 4.61 17.05 2.98
N MET A 131 3.96 16.39 3.93
CA MET A 131 4.42 16.32 5.32
C MET A 131 5.81 15.70 5.40
N TRP A 132 6.01 14.59 4.70
CA TRP A 132 7.29 13.89 4.63
C TRP A 132 8.40 14.76 4.02
N LYS A 133 8.11 15.48 2.93
CA LYS A 133 9.05 16.41 2.30
C LYS A 133 9.42 17.57 3.23
N HIS A 134 8.42 18.15 3.90
CA HIS A 134 8.61 19.25 4.84
C HIS A 134 9.53 18.84 6.00
N ARG A 135 9.33 17.65 6.56
CA ARG A 135 10.20 17.07 7.59
C ARG A 135 11.67 16.99 7.15
N ARG A 136 11.94 16.49 5.94
CA ARG A 136 13.31 16.43 5.41
C ARG A 136 13.92 17.80 5.16
N GLN A 137 13.12 18.76 4.71
CA GLN A 137 13.55 20.15 4.54
C GLN A 137 13.99 20.76 5.88
N ILE A 138 13.30 20.48 6.97
CA ILE A 138 13.71 20.95 8.30
C ILE A 138 15.07 20.35 8.67
N ALA A 139 15.27 19.04 8.49
CA ALA A 139 16.56 18.39 8.79
C ALA A 139 17.71 18.96 7.93
N ALA A 140 17.49 19.16 6.63
CA ALA A 140 18.45 19.77 5.72
C ALA A 140 18.71 21.27 6.03
N GLY A 141 17.68 21.98 6.50
CA GLY A 141 17.83 23.35 7.00
C GLY A 141 18.75 23.40 8.23
N LYS A 142 18.53 22.50 9.20
CA LYS A 142 19.41 22.36 10.38
C LYS A 142 20.86 22.04 9.98
N SER A 143 21.10 21.14 9.02
CA SER A 143 22.46 20.86 8.52
C SER A 143 23.11 22.05 7.83
N THR A 144 22.31 22.88 7.15
CA THR A 144 22.79 24.12 6.55
C THR A 144 23.28 25.09 7.63
N HIS A 145 22.54 25.25 8.72
CA HIS A 145 22.95 26.08 9.85
C HIS A 145 24.25 25.59 10.50
N VAL A 146 24.39 24.29 10.76
CA VAL A 146 25.62 23.70 11.32
C VAL A 146 26.81 23.92 10.38
N THR A 147 26.62 23.69 9.08
CA THR A 147 27.68 23.84 8.06
C THR A 147 28.16 25.30 7.96
N ASN A 148 27.22 26.24 7.88
CA ASN A 148 27.54 27.67 7.84
C ASN A 148 28.16 28.18 9.15
N PHE A 149 27.81 27.56 10.28
CA PHE A 149 28.39 27.88 11.57
C PHE A 149 29.86 27.47 11.64
N VAL A 150 30.17 26.21 11.34
CA VAL A 150 31.57 25.73 11.36
C VAL A 150 32.44 26.40 10.30
N GLN A 151 31.88 26.70 9.12
CA GLN A 151 32.59 27.47 8.10
C GLN A 151 33.03 28.83 8.64
N ARG A 152 32.13 29.57 9.27
CA ARG A 152 32.44 30.89 9.85
C ARG A 152 33.50 30.78 10.95
N LEU A 153 33.38 29.81 11.84
CA LEU A 153 34.37 29.56 12.88
C LEU A 153 35.75 29.22 12.29
N SER A 154 35.81 28.38 11.25
CA SER A 154 37.08 28.00 10.60
C SER A 154 37.79 29.19 9.93
N VAL A 155 37.03 30.17 9.43
CA VAL A 155 37.58 31.39 8.82
C VAL A 155 38.08 32.37 9.90
N GLN A 156 37.41 32.42 11.04
CA GLN A 156 37.75 33.31 12.16
C GLN A 156 38.82 32.75 13.10
N ALA A 157 39.04 31.43 13.09
CA ALA A 157 40.04 30.79 13.91
C ALA A 157 41.46 31.18 13.48
N ASN A 158 42.33 31.41 14.47
CA ASN A 158 43.76 31.61 14.23
C ASN A 158 44.39 30.36 13.60
N GLU A 159 45.45 30.56 12.82
CA GLU A 159 46.20 29.46 12.20
C GLU A 159 46.76 28.50 13.25
N GLY A 160 46.64 27.20 12.97
CA GLY A 160 47.06 26.13 13.85
C GLY A 160 46.01 25.04 14.02
N GLN A 161 46.23 24.16 14.99
CA GLN A 161 45.48 22.91 15.18
C GLN A 161 43.96 23.11 15.28
N THR A 162 43.51 24.18 15.93
CA THR A 162 42.07 24.49 16.05
C THR A 162 41.42 24.78 14.70
N ARG A 163 42.09 25.56 13.83
CA ARG A 163 41.58 25.88 12.50
C ARG A 163 41.53 24.65 11.62
N ASP A 164 42.55 23.80 11.67
CA ASP A 164 42.60 22.55 10.90
C ASP A 164 41.46 21.60 11.30
N GLN A 165 41.23 21.42 12.60
CA GLN A 165 40.11 20.60 13.11
C GLN A 165 38.75 21.14 12.66
N LEU A 166 38.56 22.46 12.69
CA LEU A 166 37.32 23.09 12.23
C LEU A 166 37.13 22.95 10.71
N LEU A 167 38.21 22.98 9.92
CA LEU A 167 38.15 22.74 8.48
C LEU A 167 37.77 21.29 8.16
N ASP A 168 38.34 20.31 8.88
CA ASP A 168 37.95 18.90 8.74
C ASP A 168 36.47 18.69 9.06
N LEU A 169 36.00 19.26 10.17
CA LEU A 169 34.59 19.23 10.54
C LEU A 169 33.69 19.93 9.52
N TYR A 170 34.13 21.07 8.96
CA TYR A 170 33.42 21.75 7.89
C TYR A 170 33.27 20.87 6.65
N THR A 171 34.34 20.21 6.19
CA THR A 171 34.23 19.32 5.02
C THR A 171 33.27 18.17 5.27
N SER A 172 33.28 17.58 6.47
CA SER A 172 32.33 16.53 6.84
C SER A 172 30.90 17.06 6.89
N CYS A 173 30.64 18.18 7.57
CA CYS A 173 29.31 18.79 7.66
C CYS A 173 28.77 19.18 6.29
N ASN A 174 29.61 19.72 5.40
CA ASN A 174 29.20 20.08 4.05
C ASN A 174 28.78 18.86 3.22
N ARG A 175 29.51 17.73 3.33
CA ARG A 175 29.12 16.46 2.68
C ARG A 175 27.77 15.96 3.19
N LEU A 176 27.55 15.99 4.51
CA LEU A 176 26.28 15.59 5.13
C LEU A 176 25.14 16.52 4.69
N ASN A 177 25.39 17.83 4.62
CA ASN A 177 24.42 18.81 4.17
C ASN A 177 23.97 18.54 2.73
N LEU A 178 24.91 18.30 1.82
CA LEU A 178 24.59 17.94 0.43
C LEU A 178 23.77 16.65 0.35
N ARG A 179 24.14 15.64 1.15
CA ARG A 179 23.41 14.37 1.21
C ARG A 179 21.98 14.55 1.72
N LEU A 180 21.78 15.33 2.78
CA LEU A 180 20.44 15.62 3.31
C LEU A 180 19.58 16.46 2.35
N TRP A 181 20.18 17.38 1.58
CA TRP A 181 19.45 18.10 0.53
C TRP A 181 19.13 17.21 -0.68
N ASN A 182 19.99 16.25 -1.02
CA ASN A 182 19.68 15.25 -2.04
C ASN A 182 18.46 14.40 -1.63
N GLU A 183 18.34 14.07 -0.34
CA GLU A 183 17.18 13.37 0.20
C GLU A 183 15.87 14.20 0.15
N VAL A 184 15.96 15.53 0.01
CA VAL A 184 14.79 16.42 -0.22
C VAL A 184 14.39 16.45 -1.69
N THR A 185 15.36 16.47 -2.61
CA THR A 185 15.12 16.58 -4.06
C THR A 185 14.82 15.24 -4.72
N SER A 186 15.54 14.21 -4.32
CA SER A 186 15.50 12.84 -4.84
C SER A 186 15.25 11.86 -3.70
N PRO A 187 13.99 11.73 -3.29
CA PRO A 187 13.62 11.03 -2.06
C PRO A 187 13.86 9.52 -2.10
N THR A 188 14.60 8.99 -1.13
CA THR A 188 14.64 7.55 -0.85
C THR A 188 13.48 7.13 0.08
N SER A 189 13.21 5.81 0.19
CA SER A 189 12.14 5.28 1.03
C SER A 189 12.36 5.47 2.54
N GLN A 190 13.61 5.62 3.00
CA GLN A 190 13.98 5.73 4.40
C GLN A 190 14.80 7.00 4.65
N PHE A 191 14.58 7.67 5.79
CA PHE A 191 15.42 8.80 6.16
C PHE A 191 16.82 8.33 6.55
N ASP A 192 17.83 9.13 6.20
CA ASP A 192 19.23 8.81 6.43
C ASP A 192 19.65 9.19 7.86
N TYR A 193 19.28 8.32 8.80
CA TYR A 193 19.54 8.51 10.22
C TYR A 193 21.01 8.61 10.55
N GLU A 194 21.83 7.73 9.97
CA GLU A 194 23.27 7.68 10.22
C GLU A 194 23.94 9.01 9.86
N SER A 195 23.57 9.59 8.72
CA SER A 195 24.10 10.89 8.31
C SER A 195 23.64 12.02 9.24
N TYR A 196 22.43 11.94 9.78
CA TYR A 196 21.91 12.95 10.71
C TYR A 196 22.53 12.83 12.10
N GLU A 197 22.72 11.63 12.63
CA GLU A 197 23.44 11.40 13.89
C GLU A 197 24.88 11.89 13.80
N LYS A 198 25.57 11.58 12.70
CA LYS A 198 26.93 12.08 12.46
C LYS A 198 26.99 13.61 12.40
N LEU A 199 25.94 14.28 11.92
CA LEU A 199 25.84 15.73 11.95
C LEU A 199 25.73 16.26 13.39
N ILE A 200 24.97 15.58 14.25
CA ILE A 200 24.85 15.91 15.68
C ILE A 200 26.20 15.74 16.39
N ASP A 201 26.91 14.65 16.10
CA ASP A 201 28.25 14.40 16.65
C ASP A 201 29.24 15.48 16.23
N ASN A 202 29.26 15.81 14.93
CA ASN A 202 30.09 16.90 14.41
C ASN A 202 29.74 18.23 15.10
N TYR A 203 28.45 18.56 15.25
CA TYR A 203 28.04 19.78 15.94
C TYR A 203 28.49 19.80 17.40
N THR A 204 28.44 18.66 18.08
CA THR A 204 28.92 18.54 19.47
C THR A 204 30.43 18.78 19.56
N GLN A 205 31.20 18.23 18.62
CA GLN A 205 32.66 18.48 18.53
C GLN A 205 32.96 19.94 18.21
N ILE A 206 32.20 20.56 17.30
CA ILE A 206 32.34 21.99 17.00
C ILE A 206 32.13 22.84 18.26
N LYS A 207 31.12 22.53 19.08
CA LYS A 207 30.90 23.22 20.37
C LYS A 207 32.07 23.04 21.33
N GLN A 208 32.62 21.83 21.42
CA GLN A 208 33.76 21.55 22.30
C GLN A 208 35.02 22.33 21.89
N ILE A 209 35.28 22.43 20.59
CA ILE A 209 36.45 23.14 20.06
C ILE A 209 36.29 24.66 20.19
N SER A 210 35.11 25.18 19.83
CA SER A 210 34.88 26.64 19.77
C SER A 210 34.38 27.26 21.07
N GLY A 211 33.78 26.47 21.96
CA GLY A 211 33.02 26.96 23.10
C GLY A 211 31.74 27.72 22.73
N MET A 212 31.35 27.73 21.45
CA MET A 212 30.24 28.52 20.92
C MET A 212 29.06 27.64 20.51
N ILE A 213 27.86 28.20 20.55
CA ILE A 213 26.61 27.54 20.17
C ILE A 213 26.04 28.25 18.93
N CYS A 214 25.55 27.48 17.95
CA CYS A 214 24.83 28.05 16.82
C CYS A 214 23.45 28.52 17.28
N THR A 215 23.06 29.74 16.93
CA THR A 215 21.73 30.29 17.22
C THR A 215 20.95 30.53 15.94
N VAL A 216 19.67 30.20 15.94
CA VAL A 216 18.71 30.48 14.85
C VAL A 216 17.54 31.23 15.47
N ASP A 217 17.19 32.38 14.88
CA ASP A 217 16.10 33.26 15.37
C ASP A 217 16.20 33.62 16.86
N GLY A 218 17.41 33.80 17.36
CA GLY A 218 17.68 34.17 18.76
C GLY A 218 17.67 33.01 19.76
N MET A 219 17.39 31.78 19.31
CA MET A 219 17.37 30.58 20.14
C MET A 219 18.54 29.64 19.79
N PRO A 220 19.05 28.83 20.74
CA PRO A 220 20.01 27.78 20.44
C PRO A 220 19.46 26.83 19.36
N LEU A 221 20.31 26.48 18.38
CA LEU A 221 19.95 25.51 17.35
C LEU A 221 19.63 24.17 18.00
N ASP A 222 18.37 23.78 17.88
CA ASP A 222 17.91 22.48 18.29
C ASP A 222 18.08 21.47 17.15
N LEU A 223 18.87 20.43 17.37
CA LEU A 223 19.05 19.32 16.44
C LEU A 223 18.16 18.11 16.76
N THR A 224 17.30 18.19 17.78
CA THR A 224 16.25 17.20 17.95
C THR A 224 15.31 17.23 16.76
N ILE A 225 14.68 16.10 16.48
CA ILE A 225 13.65 16.03 15.47
C ILE A 225 12.40 15.46 16.15
N ASP A 226 11.39 16.31 16.37
CA ASP A 226 10.19 15.96 17.13
C ASP A 226 9.37 14.84 16.47
N TRP A 227 9.37 14.76 15.13
CA TRP A 227 8.71 13.67 14.40
C TRP A 227 9.54 12.38 14.35
N LEU A 228 10.71 12.35 15.01
CA LEU A 228 11.44 11.12 15.34
C LEU A 228 11.15 10.65 16.78
N SER A 229 10.61 11.51 17.64
CA SER A 229 10.41 11.24 19.07
C SER A 229 8.97 10.87 19.44
N SER A 230 8.22 10.27 18.52
CA SER A 230 6.88 9.74 18.81
C SER A 230 6.72 8.33 18.27
N ASP A 231 6.49 7.39 19.20
CA ASP A 231 5.64 6.19 19.10
C ASP A 231 4.88 6.00 17.78
N SER A 232 5.59 5.64 16.73
CA SER A 232 5.04 4.87 15.61
C SER A 232 5.93 3.67 15.42
N GLY A 233 5.55 2.59 16.09
CA GLY A 233 6.13 1.24 16.00
C GLY A 233 5.97 0.62 14.61
N GLU A 234 6.48 1.30 13.60
CA GLU A 234 6.71 0.78 12.25
C GLU A 234 8.10 1.27 11.80
N GLN A 235 9.13 0.66 12.38
CA GLN A 235 10.36 0.46 11.63
C GLN A 235 10.10 -0.68 10.62
N PRO A 236 10.43 -0.50 9.33
CA PRO A 236 10.50 -1.60 8.37
C PRO A 236 11.67 -2.56 8.66
#